data_AF-A0A661SIB3-F1
#
_entry.id   AF-A0A661SIB3-F1
#
_cell.length_a   1.000
_cell.length_b   1.000
_cell.length_c   1.000
_cell.angle_alpha   90.00
_cell.angle_beta   90.00
_cell.angle_gamma   90.00
#
_symmetry.space_group_name_H-M   'P 1'
#
loop_
_entity.id
_entity.type
_entity.pdbx_description
1 polymer ?
#
loop_
_entity_poly.entity_id
_entity_poly.type
_entity_poly.pdbx_seq_one_letter_code
_entity_poly.pdbx_strand_id
1 'polypeptide(L)'
;MAKTGILIETENNAVKETSLGVMTAASGSDIYALVMNADASAVRDRLAEYGAANIVSINDDLSTCPDLQAETLVAVVREYGL
;
A
#
# COMPACT_ATOMS: atom_id res chain seq x y z
N MET A 1 -10.79 -13.54 8.65
CA MET A 1 -9.48 -13.72 7.99
C MET A 1 -8.54 -12.67 8.55
N ALA A 2 -7.24 -12.96 8.66
CA ALA A 2 -6.28 -11.96 9.10
C ALA A 2 -6.19 -10.87 8.03
N LYS A 3 -6.19 -9.60 8.46
CA LYS A 3 -5.91 -8.47 7.56
C LYS A 3 -4.40 -8.34 7.43
N THR A 4 -3.93 -7.93 6.26
CA THR A 4 -2.50 -7.73 6.02
C THR A 4 -2.29 -6.42 5.28
N GLY A 5 -1.67 -5.45 5.96
CA GLY A 5 -1.20 -4.22 5.33
C GLY A 5 0.10 -4.44 4.58
N ILE A 6 0.16 -4.00 3.33
CA ILE A 6 1.38 -4.02 2.52
C ILE A 6 1.62 -2.61 2.00
N LEU A 7 2.75 -2.02 2.39
CA LEU A 7 3.22 -0.76 1.82
C LEU A 7 3.67 -0.98 0.38
N ILE A 8 3.05 -0.25 -0.55
CA ILE A 8 3.32 -0.35 -1.97
C ILE A 8 4.30 0.74 -2.37
N GLU A 9 5.47 0.32 -2.84
CA GLU A 9 6.40 1.23 -3.49
C GLU A 9 6.05 1.39 -4.97
N THR A 10 6.05 2.64 -5.42
CA THR A 10 5.88 3.00 -6.82
C THR A 10 7.10 3.73 -7.36
N GLU A 11 7.42 3.49 -8.61
CA GLU A 11 8.47 4.20 -9.35
C GLU A 11 7.95 4.46 -10.77
N ASN A 12 8.10 5.69 -11.28
CA ASN A 12 7.60 6.08 -12.61
C ASN A 12 6.12 5.73 -12.85
N ASN A 13 5.26 5.92 -11.84
CA ASN A 13 3.84 5.56 -11.84
C ASN A 13 3.53 4.06 -11.99
N ALA A 14 4.52 3.19 -11.80
CA ALA A 14 4.35 1.73 -11.79
C ALA A 14 4.65 1.16 -10.40
N VAL A 15 3.98 0.06 -10.05
CA VAL A 15 4.28 -0.68 -8.82
C VAL A 15 5.60 -1.41 -8.98
N LYS A 16 6.51 -1.29 -8.01
CA LYS A 16 7.76 -2.05 -8.01
C LYS A 16 7.48 -3.55 -7.90
N GLU A 17 8.21 -4.36 -8.67
CA GLU A 17 8.02 -5.82 -8.71
C GLU A 17 8.19 -6.50 -7.33
N THR A 18 9.05 -5.94 -6.46
CA THR A 18 9.23 -6.42 -5.08
C THR A 18 7.94 -6.33 -4.27
N SER A 19 7.14 -5.28 -4.45
CA SER A 19 5.84 -5.13 -3.78
C SER A 19 4.85 -6.21 -4.23
N LEU A 20 4.85 -6.54 -5.53
CA LEU A 20 4.01 -7.60 -6.11
C LEU A 20 4.40 -8.99 -5.57
N GLY A 21 5.71 -9.24 -5.39
CA GLY A 21 6.21 -10.46 -4.76
C GLY A 21 5.71 -10.63 -3.32
N VAL A 22 5.74 -9.56 -2.52
CA VAL A 22 5.21 -9.57 -1.14
C VAL A 22 3.70 -9.81 -1.12
N MET A 23 2.94 -9.17 -2.02
CA MET A 23 1.50 -9.40 -2.15
C MET A 23 1.18 -10.86 -2.48
N THR A 24 1.95 -11.45 -3.39
CA THR A 24 1.81 -12.86 -3.78
C THR A 24 2.09 -13.78 -2.59
N ALA A 25 3.12 -13.48 -1.79
CA ALA A 25 3.45 -14.24 -0.58
C ALA A 25 2.37 -14.13 0.51
N ALA A 26 1.65 -13.00 0.58
CA ALA A 26 0.54 -12.77 1.49
C ALA A 26 -0.80 -13.36 1.01
N SER A 27 -0.81 -14.09 -0.11
CA SER A 27 -2.01 -14.71 -0.68
C SER A 27 -2.79 -15.53 0.36
N GLY A 28 -4.12 -15.42 0.33
CA GLY A 28 -5.03 -16.04 1.30
C GLY A 28 -5.37 -15.18 2.52
N SER A 29 -4.78 -13.98 2.63
CA SER A 29 -5.15 -12.95 3.62
C SER A 29 -6.01 -11.86 2.97
N ASP A 30 -6.64 -11.02 3.79
CA ASP A 30 -7.34 -9.81 3.30
C ASP A 30 -6.32 -8.68 3.15
N ILE A 31 -5.86 -8.46 1.91
CA ILE A 31 -4.75 -7.56 1.60
C ILE A 31 -5.25 -6.11 1.50
N TYR A 32 -4.63 -5.25 2.31
CA TYR A 32 -4.74 -3.79 2.26
C TYR A 32 -3.45 -3.23 1.65
N ALA A 33 -3.52 -2.80 0.40
CA ALA A 33 -2.43 -2.14 -0.30
C ALA A 33 -2.37 -0.66 0.09
N LEU A 34 -1.31 -0.27 0.79
CA LEU A 34 -1.08 1.10 1.27
C LEU A 34 -0.21 1.82 0.23
N VAL A 35 -0.79 2.71 -0.55
CA VAL A 35 -0.11 3.45 -1.63
C VAL A 35 0.19 4.85 -1.13
N MET A 36 1.48 5.20 -1.01
CA MET A 36 1.92 6.50 -0.49
C MET A 36 2.54 7.36 -1.59
N ASN A 37 2.17 8.64 -1.64
CA ASN A 37 2.73 9.64 -2.56
C ASN A 37 2.62 9.27 -4.05
N ALA A 38 1.60 8.47 -4.41
CA ALA A 38 1.37 8.04 -5.77
C ALA A 38 -0.12 8.00 -6.09
N ASP A 39 -0.45 8.11 -7.36
CA ASP A 39 -1.83 7.98 -7.82
C ASP A 39 -2.27 6.52 -7.72
N ALA A 40 -2.97 6.20 -6.63
CA ALA A 40 -3.52 4.86 -6.40
C ALA A 40 -4.47 4.40 -7.52
N SER A 41 -5.10 5.33 -8.26
CA SER A 41 -5.97 4.98 -9.38
C SER A 41 -5.19 4.41 -10.56
N ALA A 42 -3.97 4.90 -10.81
CA ALA A 42 -3.11 4.43 -11.89
C ALA A 42 -2.60 2.99 -11.69
N VAL A 43 -2.52 2.54 -10.44
CA VAL A 43 -1.98 1.21 -10.06
C VAL A 43 -3.05 0.23 -9.59
N ARG A 44 -4.33 0.66 -9.53
CA ARG A 44 -5.43 -0.11 -8.96
C ARG A 44 -5.59 -1.51 -9.58
N ASP A 45 -5.68 -1.57 -10.89
CA ASP A 45 -5.95 -2.83 -11.59
C ASP A 45 -4.80 -3.82 -11.40
N ARG A 46 -3.57 -3.30 -11.37
CA ARG A 46 -2.37 -4.10 -11.13
C ARG A 46 -2.33 -4.64 -9.71
N LEU A 47 -2.70 -3.86 -8.71
CA LEU A 47 -2.75 -4.33 -7.32
C LEU A 47 -3.88 -5.36 -7.11
N ALA A 48 -5.03 -5.15 -7.75
CA ALA A 48 -6.16 -6.07 -7.69
C ALA A 48 -5.81 -7.46 -8.28
N GLU A 49 -5.06 -7.51 -9.39
CA GLU A 49 -4.55 -8.75 -9.99
C GLU A 49 -3.72 -9.60 -8.99
N TYR A 50 -3.05 -8.94 -8.05
CA TYR A 50 -2.21 -9.57 -7.02
C TYR A 50 -2.93 -9.76 -5.67
N GLY A 51 -4.25 -9.58 -5.64
CA GLY A 51 -5.08 -9.92 -4.50
C GLY A 51 -5.37 -8.77 -3.52
N ALA A 52 -5.03 -7.52 -3.85
CA ALA A 52 -5.48 -6.38 -3.04
C ALA A 52 -7.00 -6.19 -3.16
N ALA A 53 -7.73 -6.49 -2.09
CA ALA A 53 -9.15 -6.21 -1.99
C ALA A 53 -9.42 -4.75 -1.57
N ASN A 54 -8.47 -4.15 -0.84
CA ASN A 54 -8.56 -2.80 -0.32
C ASN A 54 -7.31 -2.00 -0.75
N ILE A 55 -7.51 -0.79 -1.26
CA ILE A 55 -6.43 0.14 -1.60
C ILE A 55 -6.62 1.41 -0.79
N VAL A 56 -5.61 1.75 0.00
CA VAL A 56 -5.58 2.94 0.85
C VAL A 56 -4.59 3.92 0.25
N SER A 57 -5.08 5.05 -0.23
CA SER A 57 -4.24 6.13 -0.75
C SER A 57 -3.83 7.05 0.39
N ILE A 58 -2.52 7.19 0.60
CA ILE A 58 -1.91 8.12 1.55
C ILE A 58 -1.36 9.28 0.73
N ASN A 59 -2.19 10.30 0.58
CA ASN A 59 -1.92 11.48 -0.25
C ASN A 59 -1.63 12.68 0.65
N ASP A 60 -0.44 12.72 1.21
CA ASP A 60 0.10 13.94 1.82
C ASP A 60 1.43 14.25 1.14
N ASP A 61 1.76 15.53 0.92
CA ASP A 61 3.08 15.93 0.41
C ASP A 61 4.15 15.80 1.51
N LEU A 62 4.38 14.57 1.96
CA LEU A 62 5.32 14.22 3.04
C LEU A 62 6.64 13.73 2.48
N SER A 63 6.84 13.81 1.16
CA SER A 63 8.02 13.30 0.45
C SER A 63 9.34 13.79 1.06
N THR A 64 9.31 14.98 1.70
CA THR A 64 10.47 15.64 2.33
C THR A 64 10.63 15.35 3.84
N CYS A 65 9.67 14.67 4.47
CA CYS A 65 9.64 14.43 5.93
C CYS A 65 9.42 12.95 6.27
N PRO A 66 10.48 12.12 6.30
CA PRO A 66 10.38 10.68 6.54
C PRO A 66 9.73 10.30 7.88
N ASP A 67 9.99 11.08 8.94
CA ASP A 67 9.40 10.83 10.26
C ASP A 67 7.87 10.97 10.21
N LEU A 68 7.38 12.00 9.52
CA LEU A 68 5.95 12.23 9.37
C LEU A 68 5.29 11.17 8.48
N GLN A 69 5.98 10.68 7.44
CA GLN A 69 5.51 9.53 6.66
C GLN A 69 5.32 8.28 7.54
N ALA A 70 6.28 8.00 8.42
CA ALA A 70 6.20 6.86 9.33
C ALA A 70 5.05 7.02 10.33
N GLU A 71 4.86 8.22 10.90
CA GLU A 71 3.73 8.52 11.78
C GLU A 71 2.38 8.36 11.08
N THR A 72 2.25 8.85 9.85
CA THR A 72 1.05 8.68 9.03
C THR A 72 0.77 7.20 8.76
N LEU A 73 1.79 6.41 8.45
CA LEU A 73 1.65 4.96 8.26
C LEU A 73 1.14 4.27 9.54
N VAL A 74 1.68 4.65 10.70
CA VAL A 74 1.20 4.14 12.00
C VAL A 74 -0.26 4.51 12.25
N ALA A 75 -0.67 5.73 11.89
CA ALA A 75 -2.06 6.17 12.02
C ALA A 75 -3.00 5.32 11.13
N VAL A 76 -2.62 5.10 9.87
CA VAL A 76 -3.37 4.26 8.93
C VAL A 76 -3.48 2.82 9.43
N VAL A 77 -2.39 2.22 9.87
CA VAL A 77 -2.39 0.85 10.43
C VAL A 77 -3.38 0.73 11.59
N ARG A 78 -3.42 1.73 12.49
CA ARG A 78 -4.37 1.76 13.61
C ARG A 78 -5.82 1.93 13.17
N GLU A 79 -6.07 2.82 12.20
CA GLU A 79 -7.42 3.10 11.68
C GLU A 79 -8.06 1.86 11.04
N TYR A 80 -7.28 1.11 10.26
CA TYR A 80 -7.76 -0.08 9.55
C TYR A 80 -7.65 -1.39 10.36
N GLY A 81 -6.96 -1.35 11.51
CA GLY A 81 -6.73 -2.50 12.39
C GLY A 81 -5.86 -3.56 11.73
N LEU A 82 -4.71 -3.13 11.20
CA LEU A 82 -3.72 -3.97 10.50
C LEU A 82 -2.59 -4.43 11.43
#